data_AF-A0A7U3GRM6-F1
#
_entry.id   AF-A0A7U3GRM6-F1
#
_cell.length_a   1.000
_cell.length_b   1.000
_cell.length_c   1.000
_cell.angle_alpha   90.00
_cell.angle_beta   90.00
_cell.angle_gamma   90.00
#
_symmetry.space_group_name_H-M   'P 1'
#
loop_
_entity.id
_entity.type
_entity.pdbx_description
1 polymer ?
#
loop_
_entity_poly.entity_id
_entity_poly.type
_entity_poly.pdbx_seq_one_letter_code
_entity_poly.pdbx_strand_id
1 'polypeptide(L)' 'MAELKRRDVKRIRKLLKQGVEVPEICREFSIKPEEWRDMVNRYEFF' A
#
# COMPACT_ATOMS: atom_id res chain seq x y z
N MET A 1 -1.03 -6.04 14.11
CA MET A 1 -0.83 -5.11 12.98
C MET A 1 0.15 -5.78 12.04
N ALA A 2 -0.22 -5.97 10.77
CA ALA A 2 0.72 -6.52 9.79
C ALA A 2 1.67 -5.39 9.40
N GLU A 3 2.85 -5.32 10.01
CA GLU A 3 3.88 -4.38 9.58
C GLU A 3 4.31 -4.72 8.15
N LEU A 4 3.98 -3.84 7.20
CA LEU A 4 4.53 -3.91 5.85
C LEU A 4 6.05 -3.78 5.93
N LYS A 5 6.77 -4.71 5.32
CA LYS A 5 8.22 -4.60 5.24
C LYS A 5 8.56 -3.47 4.26
N ARG A 6 9.75 -2.89 4.40
CA ARG A 6 10.27 -1.89 3.45
C ARG A 6 10.21 -2.34 1.97
N ARG A 7 10.26 -3.65 1.72
CA ARG A 7 10.12 -4.24 0.37
C ARG A 7 8.69 -4.11 -0.16
N ASP A 8 7.69 -4.30 0.69
CA ASP A 8 6.28 -4.20 0.32
C ASP A 8 5.92 -2.75 0.01
N VAL A 9 6.36 -1.80 0.83
CA VAL A 9 6.19 -0.35 0.59
C VAL A 9 6.75 0.06 -0.78
N LYS A 10 7.97 -0.39 -1.13
CA LYS A 10 8.56 -0.12 -2.45
C LYS A 10 7.73 -0.72 -3.59
N ARG A 11 7.18 -1.92 -3.40
CA ARG A 11 6.37 -2.61 -4.42
C ARG A 11 5.01 -1.92 -4.60
N ILE A 12 4.35 -1.55 -3.51
CA ILE A 12 3.12 -0.74 -3.50
C ILE A 12 3.34 0.58 -4.25
N ARG A 13 4.43 1.31 -3.96
CA ARG A 13 4.76 2.56 -4.65
C ARG A 13 4.98 2.36 -6.15
N LYS A 14 5.56 1.23 -6.55
CA LYS A 14 5.73 0.86 -7.97
C LYS A 14 4.39 0.55 -8.64
N LEU A 15 3.47 -0.12 -7.95
CA LEU A 15 2.13 -0.43 -8.45
C LEU A 15 1.30 0.85 -8.61
N LEU A 16 1.33 1.74 -7.62
CA LEU A 16 0.71 3.06 -7.70
C LEU A 16 1.25 3.88 -8.89
N LYS A 17 2.57 3.88 -9.09
CA LYS A 17 3.20 4.56 -10.25
C LYS A 17 2.82 3.95 -11.60
N GLN A 18 2.49 2.66 -11.63
CA GLN A 18 1.99 1.97 -12.83
C GLN A 18 0.50 2.22 -13.09
N GLY A 19 -0.20 2.92 -12.18
CA GLY A 19 -1.64 3.17 -12.29
C GLY A 19 -2.51 2.02 -11.81
N VAL A 20 -1.95 1.08 -11.04
CA VAL A 20 -2.73 -0.01 -10.43
C VAL A 20 -3.66 0.58 -9.38
N GLU A 21 -4.91 0.13 -9.37
CA GLU A 21 -5.90 0.63 -8.45
C GLU A 21 -5.59 0.22 -7.00
N VAL A 22 -5.76 1.16 -6.09
CA VAL A 22 -5.65 0.94 -4.63
C VAL A 22 -6.38 -0.32 -4.14
N PRO A 23 -7.65 -0.61 -4.52
CA PRO A 23 -8.32 -1.83 -4.10
C PRO A 23 -7.60 -3.12 -4.51
N GLU A 24 -6.96 -3.16 -5.69
CA GLU A 24 -6.17 -4.32 -6.12
C GLU A 24 -4.91 -4.47 -5.28
N ILE A 25 -4.23 -3.37 -4.98
CA ILE A 25 -3.05 -3.37 -4.10
C ILE A 25 -3.46 -3.82 -2.68
N CYS A 26 -4.54 -3.27 -2.13
CA CYS A 26 -5.06 -3.69 -0.83
C CYS A 26 -5.38 -5.18 -0.81
N ARG A 27 -5.91 -5.73 -1.90
CA ARG A 27 -6.19 -7.16 -2.05
C ARG A 27 -4.91 -8.00 -2.17
N GLU A 28 -3.92 -7.57 -2.96
CA GLU A 28 -2.64 -8.28 -3.14
C GLU A 28 -1.84 -8.35 -1.84
N PHE A 29 -1.85 -7.28 -1.05
CA PHE A 29 -1.10 -7.19 0.20
C PHE A 29 -1.94 -7.52 1.44
N SER A 30 -3.20 -7.95 1.26
CA SER A 30 -4.16 -8.21 2.34
C SER A 30 -4.26 -7.05 3.35
N ILE A 31 -4.19 -5.82 2.82
CA ILE A 31 -4.29 -4.58 3.58
C ILE A 31 -5.77 -4.22 3.71
N LYS A 32 -6.22 -3.99 4.93
CA LYS A 32 -7.57 -3.46 5.16
C LYS A 32 -7.65 -2.02 4.67
N PRO A 33 -8.79 -1.57 4.12
CA PRO A 33 -8.95 -0.20 3.65
C PRO A 33 -8.68 0.86 4.75
N GLU A 34 -8.97 0.54 6.01
CA GLU A 34 -8.65 1.38 7.17
C GLU A 34 -7.13 1.52 7.38
N GLU A 35 -6.39 0.40 7.32
CA GLU A 35 -4.92 0.36 7.44
C GLU A 35 -4.26 1.06 6.24
N TRP A 36 -4.84 0.93 5.04
CA TRP A 36 -4.33 1.61 3.84
C TRP A 36 -4.30 3.12 4.02
N ARG A 37 -5.36 3.71 4.59
CA ARG A 37 -5.42 5.16 4.83
C ARG A 37 -4.34 5.61 5.82
N ASP A 38 -4.10 4.84 6.88
CA ASP A 38 -3.02 5.09 7.83
C ASP A 38 -1.64 4.96 7.16
N MET A 39 -1.46 3.92 6.34
CA MET A 39 -0.23 3.66 5.59
C MET A 39 0.08 4.74 4.56
N VAL A 40 -0.93 5.24 3.84
CA VAL A 40 -0.74 6.34 2.88
C VAL A 40 -0.22 7.59 3.58
N ASN A 41 -0.75 7.93 4.75
CA ASN A 41 -0.26 9.05 5.55
C ASN A 41 1.12 8.77 6.14
N ARG A 42 1.35 7.54 6.63
CA ARG A 42 2.60 7.16 7.32
C ARG A 42 3.80 7.01 6.39
N TYR A 43 3.57 6.56 5.15
CA TYR A 43 4.62 6.28 4.17
C TYR A 43 4.68 7.30 3.02
N GLU A 44 3.83 8.34 3.04
CA GLU A 44 3.77 9.39 2.03
C GLU A 44 3.77 8.80 0.61
N PHE A 45 2.79 7.93 0.34
CA PHE A 45 2.62 7.35 -0.99
C PHE A 45 2.23 8.41 -2.05
N PHE A 46 1.77 9.58 -1.61
CA PHE A 46 1.43 10.77 -2.42
C PHE A 46 2.44 11.89 -2.21
#